data_AF-A0A9D8BUY9-F1
#
_entry.id   AF-A0A9D8BUY9-F1
#
_cell.length_a   1.000
_cell.length_b   1.000
_cell.length_c   1.000
_cell.angle_alpha   90.00
_cell.angle_beta   90.00
_cell.angle_gamma   90.00
#
_symmetry.space_group_name_H-M   'P 1'
#
loop_
_entity.id
_entity.type
_entity.pdbx_description
1 polymer ?
#
loop_
_entity_poly.entity_id
_entity_poly.type
_entity_poly.pdbx_seq_one_letter_code
_entity_poly.pdbx_strand_id
1 'polypeptide(L)' 'MTKLLEKAFKRASRLPDVEQNAVAKWLLEELESEKKWERLFAESEDILGRLADEALEAHRKGKTKPLDVEKL' A
#
# COMPACT_ATOMS: atom_id res chain seq x y z
N MET A 1 16.28 14.69 -10.68
CA MET A 1 16.33 13.25 -10.31
C MET A 1 17.27 13.10 -9.12
N THR A 2 16.90 12.32 -8.10
CA THR A 2 17.81 12.06 -6.97
C THR A 2 18.99 11.21 -7.44
N LYS A 3 20.14 11.30 -6.75
CA LYS A 3 21.34 10.50 -7.09
C LYS A 3 21.04 8.99 -7.11
N LEU A 4 20.14 8.54 -6.23
CA LEU A 4 19.74 7.14 -6.17
C LEU A 4 18.92 6.71 -7.39
N LEU A 5 17.93 7.52 -7.77
CA LEU A 5 17.06 7.22 -8.91
C LEU A 5 17.87 7.25 -10.23
N GLU A 6 18.79 8.19 -10.38
CA GLU A 6 19.70 8.25 -11.54
C GLU A 6 20.56 6.98 -11.64
N LYS A 7 21.11 6.51 -10.52
CA LYS A 7 21.90 5.27 -10.45
C LYS A 7 21.05 4.03 -10.80
N ALA A 8 19.77 4.02 -10.45
CA ALA A 8 18.84 2.95 -10.81
C ALA A 8 18.61 2.92 -12.33
N PHE A 9 18.24 4.06 -12.93
CA PHE A 9 18.04 4.17 -14.38
C PHE A 9 19.29 3.80 -15.18
N LYS A 10 20.48 4.26 -14.75
CA LYS A 10 21.74 3.92 -15.41
C LYS A 10 22.07 2.42 -15.39
N ARG A 11 21.57 1.68 -14.39
CA ARG A 11 21.72 0.22 -14.35
C ARG A 11 20.66 -0.46 -15.19
N ALA A 12 19.41 -0.03 -15.08
CA ALA A 12 18.31 -0.56 -15.88
C ALA A 12 18.60 -0.42 -17.38
N SER A 13 19.12 0.74 -17.82
CA SER A 13 19.45 1.00 -19.24
C SER A 13 20.55 0.12 -19.83
N ARG A 14 21.20 -0.72 -19.02
CA ARG A 14 22.23 -1.69 -19.48
C ARG A 14 21.66 -3.10 -19.67
N LEU A 15 20.41 -3.33 -19.27
CA LEU A 15 19.72 -4.59 -19.46
C LEU A 15 19.25 -4.75 -20.92
N PRO A 16 18.94 -5.96 -21.39
CA PRO A 16 18.24 -6.16 -22.65
C PRO A 16 16.88 -5.43 -22.68
N ASP A 17 16.42 -5.04 -23.86
CA ASP A 17 15.18 -4.25 -24.03
C ASP A 17 13.96 -4.87 -23.35
N VAL A 18 13.85 -6.20 -23.38
CA VAL A 18 12.76 -6.93 -22.71
C VAL A 18 12.76 -6.70 -21.20
N GLU A 19 13.94 -6.75 -20.58
CA GLU A 19 14.11 -6.52 -19.14
C GLU A 19 13.92 -5.04 -18.79
N GLN A 20 14.40 -4.13 -19.64
CA GLN A 20 14.14 -2.70 -19.48
C GLN A 20 12.64 -2.40 -19.46
N ASN A 21 11.89 -2.96 -20.42
CA ASN A 21 10.45 -2.79 -20.51
C ASN A 21 9.72 -3.42 -19.31
N ALA A 22 10.19 -4.57 -18.82
CA ALA A 22 9.63 -5.19 -17.62
C ALA A 22 9.81 -4.29 -16.38
N VAL A 23 11.01 -3.73 -16.17
CA VAL A 23 11.29 -2.80 -15.07
C VAL A 23 10.45 -1.52 -15.20
N ALA A 24 10.35 -0.97 -16.42
CA ALA A 24 9.56 0.23 -16.68
C ALA A 24 8.08 0.00 -16.38
N LYS A 25 7.51 -1.12 -16.85
CA LYS A 25 6.11 -1.48 -16.59
C LYS A 25 5.84 -1.63 -15.10
N TRP A 26 6.68 -2.38 -14.39
CA TRP A 26 6.54 -2.57 -12.93
C TRP A 26 6.59 -1.23 -12.18
N LEU A 27 7.56 -0.36 -12.51
CA LEU A 27 7.69 0.93 -11.83
C LEU A 27 6.48 1.85 -12.07
N LEU A 28 5.93 1.85 -13.29
CA LEU A 28 4.75 2.64 -13.61
C LEU A 28 3.51 2.12 -12.86
N GLU A 29 3.31 0.80 -12.83
CA GLU A 29 2.21 0.17 -12.10
C GLU A 29 2.30 0.45 -10.60
N GLU A 30 3.50 0.40 -10.02
CA GLU A 30 3.72 0.72 -8.61
C GLU A 30 3.35 2.18 -8.29
N LEU A 31 3.80 3.13 -9.10
CA LEU A 31 3.50 4.55 -8.92
C LEU A 31 2.01 4.86 -9.09
N GLU A 32 1.30 4.14 -9.95
CA GLU A 32 -0.15 4.26 -10.11
C GLU A 32 -0.90 3.62 -8.93
N SER A 33 -0.44 2.47 -8.45
CA SER A 33 -0.99 1.77 -7.29
C SER A 33 -0.93 2.65 -6.04
N GLU A 34 0.23 3.25 -5.75
CA GLU A 34 0.41 4.15 -4.61
C GLU A 34 -0.53 5.36 -4.67
N LYS A 35 -0.65 6.02 -5.83
CA LYS A 35 -1.59 7.14 -6.02
C LYS A 35 -3.04 6.71 -5.83
N LYS A 36 -3.40 5.52 -6.30
CA LYS A 36 -4.75 4.98 -6.12
C LYS A 36 -5.03 4.70 -4.65
N TRP A 37 -4.08 4.12 -3.92
CA TRP A 37 -4.20 3.87 -2.48
C TRP A 37 -4.31 5.16 -1.68
N GLU A 38 -3.47 6.15 -1.96
CA GLU A 38 -3.53 7.46 -1.30
C GLU A 38 -4.90 8.10 -1.46
N ARG A 39 -5.46 8.06 -2.68
CA ARG A 39 -6.81 8.56 -2.96
C ARG A 39 -7.89 7.79 -2.21
N LEU A 40 -7.89 6.46 -2.31
CA LEU A 40 -8.90 5.62 -1.66
C LEU A 40 -8.86 5.79 -0.14
N PHE A 41 -7.67 5.92 0.43
CA PHE A 41 -7.50 6.14 1.85
C PHE A 41 -8.02 7.52 2.27
N ALA A 42 -7.69 8.58 1.54
CA ALA A 42 -8.21 9.93 1.80
C ALA A 42 -9.75 10.01 1.74
N GLU A 43 -10.37 9.22 0.86
CA GLU A 43 -11.83 9.13 0.72
C GLU A 43 -12.49 8.21 1.78
N SER A 44 -11.72 7.53 2.64
CA SER A 44 -12.23 6.49 3.55
C SER A 44 -12.50 6.93 5.00
N GLU A 45 -12.20 8.18 5.36
CA GLU A 45 -12.25 8.68 6.74
C GLU A 45 -13.59 8.39 7.43
N ASP A 46 -14.71 8.72 6.80
CA ASP A 46 -16.06 8.50 7.36
C ASP A 46 -16.36 7.02 7.61
N ILE A 47 -15.94 6.14 6.68
CA ILE A 47 -16.18 4.70 6.79
C ILE A 47 -15.31 4.10 7.89
N LEU A 48 -14.03 4.49 7.94
CA LEU A 48 -13.10 4.04 8.98
C LEU A 48 -13.53 4.54 10.37
N GLY A 49 -14.01 5.78 10.48
CA GLY A 49 -14.56 6.33 11.73
C GLY A 49 -15.75 5.51 12.23
N ARG A 50 -16.71 5.22 11.34
CA ARG A 50 -17.86 4.37 11.68
C ARG A 50 -17.45 2.95 12.09
N LEU A 51 -16.49 2.33 11.40
CA LEU A 51 -15.98 1.01 11.77
C LEU A 51 -15.30 1.02 13.14
N ALA A 52 -14.59 2.10 13.49
CA ALA A 52 -13.98 2.27 14.80
C ALA A 52 -15.06 2.38 15.90
N ASP A 53 -16.11 3.17 15.67
CA ASP A 53 -17.24 3.29 16.59
C ASP A 53 -17.96 1.95 16.80
N GLU A 54 -18.21 1.21 15.71
CA GLU A 54 -18.80 -0.13 15.77
C GLU A 54 -17.94 -1.10 16.59
N ALA A 55 -16.62 -1.08 16.41
CA ALA A 55 -15.69 -1.93 17.17
C ALA A 55 -15.67 -1.57 18.66
N LEU A 56 -15.65 -0.28 19.00
CA LEU A 56 -15.71 0.19 20.38
C LEU A 56 -17.03 -0.20 21.05
N GLU A 57 -18.15 -0.08 20.33
CA GLU A 57 -19.46 -0.47 20.85
C GLU A 57 -19.58 -1.99 21.03
N ALA A 58 -19.02 -2.78 20.11
CA ALA A 58 -18.93 -4.23 20.26
C ALA A 58 -18.12 -4.61 21.51
N HIS A 59 -16.99 -3.93 21.75
CA HIS A 59 -16.17 -4.14 22.94
C HIS A 59 -16.93 -3.81 24.23
N ARG A 60 -17.59 -2.64 24.30
CA ARG A 60 -18.43 -2.23 25.45
C ARG A 60 -19.55 -3.24 25.75
N LYS A 61 -20.11 -3.86 24.70
CA LYS A 61 -21.13 -4.92 24.81
C LYS A 61 -20.56 -6.31 25.13
N GLY A 62 -19.25 -6.45 25.35
CA GLY A 62 -18.61 -7.74 25.61
C GLY A 62 -18.61 -8.68 24.40
N LYS A 63 -18.77 -8.17 23.19
CA LYS A 63 -18.81 -8.95 21.93
C LYS A 63 -17.44 -9.16 21.29
N THR A 64 -16.36 -8.79 21.98
CA THR A 64 -14.98 -8.96 21.51
C THR A 64 -14.27 -10.03 22.32
N LYS A 65 -13.29 -10.70 21.71
CA LYS A 65 -12.36 -11.61 22.40
C LYS A 65 -10.94 -11.05 22.38
N PRO A 66 -10.10 -11.35 23.38
CA PRO A 66 -8.68 -11.06 23.32
C PRO A 66 -8.04 -11.67 22.06
N LEU A 67 -7.12 -10.94 21.44
CA LEU A 67 -6.33 -11.45 20.33
C LEU A 67 -5.27 -12.43 20.87
N ASP A 68 -5.26 -13.65 20.35
CA ASP A 68 -4.26 -14.67 20.63
C ASP A 68 -3.37 -14.82 19.40
N VAL A 69 -2.19 -14.20 19.44
CA VAL A 69 -1.27 -14.12 18.28
C VAL A 69 -0.66 -15.48 17.91
N GLU A 70 -0.61 -16.42 18.84
CA GLU A 70 -0.09 -17.77 18.62
C GLU A 70 -1.08 -18.67 17.86
N LYS A 71 -2.32 -18.19 17.68
CA LYS A 71 -3.40 -18.90 16.96
C LYS A 71 -3.82 -18.21 15.66
N LEU A 72 -3.02 -17.26 15.19
CA LEU A 72 -3.22 -16.58 13.89
C LEU A 72 -2.76 -17.45 12.72
#